data_AF-A0A6G2DBQ1-F1
#
_entry.id   AF-A0A6G2DBQ1-F1
#
_cell.length_a   1.000
_cell.length_b   1.000
_cell.length_c   1.000
_cell.angle_alpha   90.00
_cell.angle_beta   90.00
_cell.angle_gamma   90.00
#
_symmetry.space_group_name_H-M   'P 1'
#
loop_
_entity.id
_entity.type
_entity.pdbx_description
1 polymer ?
#
loop_
_entity_poly.entity_id
_entity_poly.type
_entity_poly.pdbx_seq_one_letter_code
_entity_poly.pdbx_strand_id
1 'polypeptide(L)'
;LAQFKVVRAITAAGMAAVPFTIVGSMFLVFSILPQAFSFWPIVADIFSASFDKFTSLYMVANYATMGSLSLYFVLSLAYELTKIYAEEEELNMNPLNGALLALMAFVMTVPQIIFDGGMMKTVTSLKEGAVIADGWAMGNGVARFGTTGIFTAIIMAIVTVLIYRMCVKHNWVIKMPEAVPEGVSRGFTALVPGFVVAFVVIFINGLLVAMGTDIFKVIAIPFGFVSNLTNSWIGLMIIYLLTQLLWIVGIHGANIVFAFVSPIALANMAENAAGGHFAVAGEFSNMFVIAGGSGATLGLCLYIAFASKS
;
A
#
# COMPACT_ATOMS: atom_id res chain seq x y z
N LEU A 1 -9.48 14.00 14.20
CA LEU A 1 -9.10 12.78 13.45
C LEU A 1 -8.42 13.11 12.11
N ALA A 2 -9.05 13.84 11.18
CA ALA A 2 -8.40 14.24 9.90
C ALA A 2 -7.07 15.00 10.03
N GLN A 3 -6.87 15.72 11.12
CA GLN A 3 -5.65 16.49 11.40
C GLN A 3 -4.48 15.61 11.85
N PHE A 4 -4.69 14.32 12.15
CA PHE A 4 -3.60 13.45 12.57
C PHE A 4 -2.60 13.25 11.42
N LYS A 5 -1.32 13.56 11.71
CA LYS A 5 -0.19 13.49 10.78
C LYS A 5 -0.13 12.16 10.01
N VAL A 6 -0.33 11.05 10.72
CA VAL A 6 -0.34 9.70 10.16
C VAL A 6 -1.49 9.48 9.16
N VAL A 7 -2.71 9.94 9.50
CA VAL A 7 -3.87 9.79 8.61
C VAL A 7 -3.64 10.58 7.32
N ARG A 8 -3.14 11.81 7.41
CA ARG A 8 -2.79 12.64 6.25
C ARG A 8 -1.74 11.97 5.36
N ALA A 9 -0.69 11.40 5.95
CA ALA A 9 0.35 10.70 5.21
C ALA A 9 -0.19 9.42 4.51
N ILE A 10 -1.07 8.65 5.15
CA ILE A 10 -1.70 7.47 4.54
C ILE A 10 -2.57 7.87 3.35
N THR A 11 -3.41 8.90 3.52
CA THR A 11 -4.26 9.41 2.41
C THR A 11 -3.41 9.88 1.24
N ALA A 12 -2.34 10.65 1.52
CA ALA A 12 -1.41 11.12 0.49
C ALA A 12 -0.72 9.97 -0.25
N ALA A 13 -0.26 8.93 0.47
CA ALA A 13 0.32 7.74 -0.13
C ALA A 13 -0.69 6.96 -0.99
N GLY A 14 -1.93 6.83 -0.53
CA GLY A 14 -3.01 6.22 -1.30
C GLY A 14 -3.27 6.95 -2.62
N MET A 15 -3.32 8.28 -2.60
CA MET A 15 -3.47 9.09 -3.81
C MET A 15 -2.25 8.96 -4.74
N ALA A 16 -1.03 8.94 -4.18
CA ALA A 16 0.19 8.76 -4.96
C ALA A 16 0.28 7.39 -5.66
N ALA A 17 -0.39 6.36 -5.12
CA ALA A 17 -0.42 5.02 -5.70
C ALA A 17 -1.36 4.89 -6.93
N VAL A 18 -2.35 5.78 -7.07
CA VAL A 18 -3.41 5.69 -8.09
C VAL A 18 -2.88 5.57 -9.54
N PRO A 19 -1.90 6.37 -10.00
CA PRO A 19 -1.40 6.24 -11.36
C PRO A 19 -0.80 4.86 -11.65
N PHE A 20 -0.09 4.28 -10.68
CA PHE A 20 0.53 2.96 -10.83
C PHE A 20 -0.52 1.85 -10.88
N THR A 21 -1.56 1.95 -10.05
CA THR A 21 -2.66 0.97 -10.06
C THR A 21 -3.46 1.04 -11.35
N ILE A 22 -3.68 2.24 -11.90
CA ILE A 22 -4.33 2.41 -13.21
C ILE A 22 -3.49 1.76 -14.31
N VAL A 23 -2.22 2.16 -14.45
CA VAL A 23 -1.34 1.64 -15.52
C VAL A 23 -1.20 0.13 -15.42
N GLY A 24 -0.93 -0.41 -14.23
CA GLY A 24 -0.82 -1.85 -14.02
C GLY A 24 -2.07 -2.61 -14.39
N SER A 25 -3.23 -2.08 -14.02
CA SER A 25 -4.52 -2.70 -14.28
C SER A 25 -4.89 -2.65 -15.76
N MET A 26 -4.45 -1.63 -16.52
CA MET A 26 -4.68 -1.59 -17.97
C MET A 26 -4.05 -2.80 -18.68
N PHE A 27 -2.81 -3.16 -18.33
CA PHE A 27 -2.13 -4.33 -18.91
C PHE A 27 -2.78 -5.65 -18.47
N LEU A 28 -3.23 -5.72 -17.22
CA LEU A 28 -4.01 -6.87 -16.75
C LEU A 28 -5.32 -7.00 -17.53
N VAL A 29 -6.11 -5.93 -17.63
CA VAL A 29 -7.38 -5.90 -18.37
C VAL A 29 -7.16 -6.29 -19.82
N PHE A 30 -6.08 -5.81 -20.44
CA PHE A 30 -5.70 -6.22 -21.78
C PHE A 30 -5.45 -7.73 -21.87
N SER A 31 -4.73 -8.32 -20.91
CA SER A 31 -4.48 -9.78 -20.89
C SER A 31 -5.73 -10.63 -20.76
N ILE A 32 -6.75 -10.14 -20.05
CA ILE A 32 -8.02 -10.86 -19.81
C ILE A 32 -9.15 -10.38 -20.72
N LEU A 33 -8.86 -9.54 -21.71
CA LEU A 33 -9.87 -8.97 -22.61
C LEU A 33 -10.69 -10.05 -23.33
N PRO A 34 -10.09 -11.18 -23.80
CA PRO A 34 -10.87 -12.28 -24.38
C PRO A 34 -11.92 -12.86 -23.44
N GLN A 35 -11.66 -12.89 -22.13
CA GLN A 35 -12.62 -13.39 -21.14
C GLN A 35 -13.79 -12.41 -20.98
N ALA A 36 -13.49 -11.11 -20.92
CA ALA A 36 -14.50 -10.04 -20.82
C ALA A 36 -15.42 -9.99 -22.06
N PHE A 37 -14.89 -10.33 -23.24
CA PHE A 37 -15.62 -10.40 -24.51
C PHE A 37 -15.93 -11.82 -24.94
N SER A 38 -16.10 -12.75 -23.99
CA SER A 38 -16.39 -14.17 -24.28
C SER A 38 -17.63 -14.41 -25.13
N PHE A 39 -18.57 -13.45 -25.17
CA PHE A 39 -19.74 -13.46 -26.06
C PHE A 39 -19.39 -13.24 -27.55
N TRP A 40 -18.15 -12.85 -27.86
CA TRP A 40 -17.68 -12.62 -29.23
C TRP A 40 -16.40 -13.44 -29.51
N PRO A 41 -16.53 -14.69 -29.99
CA PRO A 41 -15.42 -15.64 -30.10
C PRO A 41 -14.21 -15.15 -30.90
N ILE A 42 -14.43 -14.29 -31.91
CA ILE A 42 -13.37 -13.73 -32.74
C ILE A 42 -12.31 -12.98 -31.92
N VAL A 43 -12.68 -12.42 -30.76
CA VAL A 43 -11.73 -11.73 -29.88
C VAL A 43 -10.68 -12.70 -29.35
N ALA A 44 -11.09 -13.91 -28.93
CA ALA A 44 -10.16 -14.93 -28.47
C ALA A 44 -9.25 -15.43 -29.61
N ASP A 45 -9.79 -15.58 -30.83
CA ASP A 45 -9.01 -15.98 -32.00
C ASP A 45 -7.93 -14.95 -32.35
N ILE A 46 -8.29 -13.65 -32.34
CA ILE A 46 -7.34 -12.56 -32.58
C ILE A 46 -6.23 -12.57 -31.52
N PHE A 47 -6.60 -12.68 -30.24
CA PHE A 47 -5.63 -12.65 -29.13
C PHE A 47 -4.66 -13.83 -29.17
N SER A 48 -5.17 -15.05 -29.35
CA SER A 48 -4.33 -16.26 -29.45
C SER A 48 -3.39 -16.23 -30.65
N ALA A 49 -3.83 -15.66 -31.79
CA ALA A 49 -3.00 -15.50 -32.97
C ALA A 49 -1.95 -14.39 -32.84
N SER A 50 -2.16 -13.40 -31.96
CA SER A 50 -1.33 -12.20 -31.86
C SER A 50 -0.81 -11.92 -30.45
N PHE A 51 -1.62 -11.31 -29.59
CA PHE A 51 -1.23 -10.73 -28.31
C PHE A 51 -0.79 -11.74 -27.25
N ASP A 52 -1.41 -12.93 -27.21
CA ASP A 52 -1.13 -13.92 -26.16
C ASP A 52 0.32 -14.40 -26.17
N LYS A 53 0.96 -14.36 -27.35
CA LYS A 53 2.37 -14.70 -27.56
C LYS A 53 3.32 -13.74 -26.84
N PHE A 54 2.85 -12.54 -26.52
CA PHE A 54 3.62 -11.47 -25.85
C PHE A 54 3.11 -11.17 -24.44
N THR A 55 2.20 -11.99 -23.89
CA THR A 55 1.62 -11.78 -22.56
C THR A 55 2.68 -11.60 -21.49
N SER A 56 3.71 -12.45 -21.48
CA SER A 56 4.80 -12.33 -20.52
C SER A 56 5.57 -11.01 -20.62
N LEU A 57 5.62 -10.37 -21.80
CA LEU A 57 6.31 -9.10 -21.99
C LEU A 57 5.49 -7.93 -21.45
N TYR A 58 4.23 -7.79 -21.90
CA TYR A 58 3.45 -6.62 -21.51
C TYR A 58 2.93 -6.73 -20.06
N MET A 59 2.80 -7.94 -19.50
CA MET A 59 2.46 -8.14 -18.09
C MET A 59 3.57 -7.72 -17.12
N VAL A 60 4.80 -7.50 -17.60
CA VAL A 60 5.86 -6.88 -16.77
C VAL A 60 5.40 -5.54 -16.21
N ALA A 61 4.59 -4.77 -16.95
CA ALA A 61 4.06 -3.51 -16.47
C ALA A 61 3.09 -3.70 -15.27
N ASN A 62 2.28 -4.76 -15.29
CA ASN A 62 1.42 -5.11 -14.15
C ASN A 62 2.26 -5.54 -12.95
N TYR A 63 3.29 -6.35 -13.16
CA TYR A 63 4.16 -6.85 -12.08
C TYR A 63 5.01 -5.73 -11.46
N ALA A 64 5.47 -4.78 -12.28
CA ALA A 64 6.22 -3.61 -11.84
C ALA A 64 5.38 -2.55 -11.14
N THR A 65 4.04 -2.69 -11.11
CA THR A 65 3.12 -1.76 -10.46
C THR A 65 2.30 -2.45 -9.38
N MET A 66 1.37 -3.33 -9.75
CA MET A 66 0.54 -4.09 -8.83
C MET A 66 1.37 -5.11 -8.03
N GLY A 67 2.32 -5.78 -8.68
CA GLY A 67 3.23 -6.75 -8.05
C GLY A 67 4.27 -6.13 -7.11
N SER A 68 4.41 -4.81 -7.10
CA SER A 68 5.35 -4.05 -6.26
C SER A 68 4.65 -2.91 -5.50
N LEU A 69 3.32 -2.93 -5.41
CA LEU A 69 2.51 -1.82 -4.91
C LEU A 69 2.87 -1.38 -3.48
N SER A 70 3.26 -2.32 -2.61
CA SER A 70 3.68 -1.97 -1.25
C SER A 70 4.97 -1.15 -1.20
N LEU A 71 5.84 -1.26 -2.21
CA LEU A 71 7.06 -0.46 -2.32
C LEU A 71 6.73 1.01 -2.61
N TYR A 72 5.77 1.27 -3.50
CA TYR A 72 5.27 2.61 -3.75
C TYR A 72 4.62 3.19 -2.48
N PHE A 73 3.82 2.39 -1.78
CA PHE A 73 3.18 2.79 -0.54
C PHE A 73 4.17 3.14 0.57
N VAL A 74 5.17 2.29 0.85
CA VAL A 74 6.14 2.54 1.94
C VAL A 74 6.94 3.80 1.67
N LEU A 75 7.37 4.02 0.41
CA LEU A 75 8.13 5.19 0.02
C LEU A 75 7.30 6.47 0.12
N SER A 76 6.12 6.50 -0.50
CA SER A 76 5.24 7.68 -0.49
C SER A 76 4.79 8.02 0.92
N LEU A 77 4.38 7.03 1.72
CA LEU A 77 3.91 7.28 3.09
C LEU A 77 5.03 7.81 3.97
N ALA A 78 6.20 7.18 3.95
CA ALA A 78 7.30 7.62 4.80
C ALA A 78 7.85 8.98 4.37
N TYR A 79 7.88 9.26 3.06
CA TYR A 79 8.22 10.59 2.55
C TYR A 79 7.27 11.66 3.10
N GLU A 80 5.96 11.48 2.91
CA GLU A 80 4.93 12.44 3.34
C GLU A 80 4.90 12.59 4.85
N LEU A 81 4.99 11.49 5.60
CA LEU A 81 5.00 11.54 7.06
C LEU A 81 6.24 12.25 7.59
N THR A 82 7.42 12.01 7.00
CA THR A 82 8.66 12.69 7.38
C THR A 82 8.57 14.18 7.08
N LYS A 83 8.04 14.55 5.91
CA LYS A 83 7.82 15.95 5.53
C LYS A 83 6.90 16.65 6.53
N ILE A 84 5.76 16.04 6.88
CA ILE A 84 4.82 16.58 7.87
C ILE A 84 5.51 16.80 9.22
N TYR A 85 6.34 15.86 9.68
CA TYR A 85 7.09 16.04 10.94
C TYR A 85 8.19 17.09 10.85
N ALA A 86 8.90 17.19 9.72
CA ALA A 86 9.93 18.19 9.50
C ALA A 86 9.34 19.60 9.54
N GLU A 87 8.20 19.82 8.88
CA GLU A 87 7.52 21.11 8.78
C GLU A 87 6.81 21.50 10.08
N GLU A 88 6.01 20.60 10.67
CA GLU A 88 5.17 20.96 11.82
C GLU A 88 5.88 20.91 13.17
N GLU A 89 7.05 20.28 13.25
CA GLU A 89 7.87 20.23 14.46
C GLU A 89 9.23 20.92 14.30
N GLU A 90 9.46 21.58 13.17
CA GLU A 90 10.69 22.30 12.83
C GLU A 90 11.96 21.46 13.05
N LEU A 91 11.86 20.16 12.72
CA LEU A 91 12.97 19.22 12.87
C LEU A 91 13.79 19.15 11.57
N ASN A 92 15.11 19.07 11.70
CA ASN A 92 16.02 18.84 10.57
C ASN A 92 15.94 17.37 10.09
N MET A 93 14.81 17.02 9.51
CA MET A 93 14.53 15.71 8.95
C MET A 93 14.45 15.83 7.43
N ASN A 94 15.10 14.89 6.73
CA ASN A 94 15.05 14.85 5.27
C ASN A 94 13.99 13.81 4.82
N PRO A 95 12.95 14.21 4.05
CA PRO A 95 11.91 13.29 3.59
C PRO A 95 12.42 12.09 2.78
N LEU A 96 13.44 12.27 1.93
CA LEU A 96 14.03 11.18 1.17
C LEU A 96 14.74 10.18 2.09
N ASN A 97 15.46 10.65 3.11
CA ASN A 97 16.06 9.76 4.11
C ASN A 97 14.98 8.94 4.83
N GLY A 98 13.88 9.59 5.26
CA GLY A 98 12.76 8.90 5.87
C GLY A 98 12.17 7.79 4.98
N ALA A 99 11.99 8.09 3.69
CA ALA A 99 11.50 7.14 2.69
C ALA A 99 12.44 5.94 2.50
N LEU A 100 13.75 6.19 2.32
CA LEU A 100 14.74 5.14 2.11
C LEU A 100 14.94 4.26 3.36
N LEU A 101 14.91 4.86 4.56
CA LEU A 101 14.96 4.11 5.82
C LEU A 101 13.73 3.21 5.96
N ALA A 102 12.54 3.71 5.64
CA ALA A 102 11.31 2.93 5.69
C ALA A 102 11.30 1.79 4.67
N LEU A 103 11.81 2.04 3.46
CA LEU A 103 12.01 1.01 2.45
C LEU A 103 12.94 -0.09 2.97
N MET A 104 14.09 0.27 3.54
CA MET A 104 15.01 -0.69 4.15
C MET A 104 14.30 -1.51 5.23
N ALA A 105 13.62 -0.86 6.16
CA ALA A 105 12.88 -1.49 7.25
C ALA A 105 11.81 -2.47 6.73
N PHE A 106 11.06 -2.08 5.70
CA PHE A 106 10.06 -2.94 5.07
C PHE A 106 10.71 -4.14 4.37
N VAL A 107 11.75 -3.93 3.56
CA VAL A 107 12.46 -5.02 2.86
C VAL A 107 13.03 -6.04 3.84
N MET A 108 13.52 -5.62 5.01
CA MET A 108 13.98 -6.51 6.08
C MET A 108 12.88 -7.43 6.65
N THR A 109 11.61 -7.06 6.50
CA THR A 109 10.46 -7.88 6.96
C THR A 109 9.97 -8.88 5.92
N VAL A 110 10.39 -8.73 4.67
CA VAL A 110 9.86 -9.50 3.54
C VAL A 110 10.29 -10.98 3.57
N PRO A 111 11.58 -11.32 3.76
CA PRO A 111 12.01 -12.70 3.84
C PRO A 111 11.24 -13.48 4.92
N GLN A 112 10.77 -14.67 4.55
CA GLN A 112 10.13 -15.60 5.47
C GLN A 112 11.20 -16.34 6.26
N ILE A 113 11.14 -16.19 7.58
CA ILE A 113 12.04 -16.84 8.54
C ILE A 113 11.18 -17.66 9.50
N ILE A 114 11.64 -18.86 9.82
CA ILE A 114 11.01 -19.75 10.80
C ILE A 114 12.02 -20.16 11.87
N PHE A 115 11.51 -20.48 13.07
CA PHE A 115 12.30 -21.13 14.10
C PHE A 115 12.09 -22.63 14.02
N ASP A 116 13.12 -23.37 13.63
CA ASP A 116 13.06 -24.82 13.48
C ASP A 116 14.40 -25.45 13.85
N GLY A 117 14.37 -26.58 14.56
CA GLY A 117 15.57 -27.25 15.04
C GLY A 117 16.45 -26.39 15.96
N GLY A 118 15.89 -25.43 16.68
CA GLY A 118 16.63 -24.52 17.57
C GLY A 118 17.34 -23.36 16.86
N MET A 119 17.13 -23.17 15.56
CA MET A 119 17.76 -22.09 14.78
C MET A 119 16.71 -21.30 14.00
N MET A 120 16.96 -19.99 13.84
CA MET A 120 16.22 -19.16 12.87
C MET A 120 16.79 -19.41 11.48
N LYS A 121 15.95 -19.86 10.53
CA LYS A 121 16.36 -20.11 9.15
C LYS A 121 15.36 -19.54 8.16
N THR A 122 15.85 -19.17 6.99
CA THR A 122 15.03 -18.76 5.86
C THR A 122 14.21 -19.95 5.35
N VAL A 123 12.97 -19.68 4.94
CA VAL A 123 12.09 -20.70 4.37
C VAL A 123 12.54 -21.00 2.94
N THR A 124 12.68 -22.27 2.61
CA THR A 124 12.92 -22.74 1.23
C THR A 124 11.85 -23.78 0.88
N SER A 125 11.12 -23.54 -0.21
CA SER A 125 10.07 -24.42 -0.73
C SER A 125 10.06 -24.32 -2.26
N LEU A 126 10.24 -25.44 -2.96
CA LEU A 126 10.25 -25.49 -4.42
C LEU A 126 9.03 -26.22 -4.97
N LYS A 127 7.87 -26.08 -4.30
CA LYS A 127 6.62 -26.69 -4.76
C LYS A 127 6.10 -25.96 -5.99
N GLU A 128 5.51 -26.70 -6.91
CA GLU A 128 4.85 -26.15 -8.09
C GLU A 128 3.77 -25.14 -7.65
N GLY A 129 3.85 -23.91 -8.17
CA GLY A 129 2.95 -22.80 -7.80
C GLY A 129 3.33 -22.02 -6.53
N ALA A 130 4.32 -22.45 -5.75
CA ALA A 130 4.79 -21.74 -4.55
C ALA A 130 6.31 -21.90 -4.37
N VAL A 131 7.06 -21.07 -5.10
CA VAL A 131 8.53 -21.02 -5.01
C VAL A 131 8.92 -20.04 -3.91
N ILE A 132 9.66 -20.51 -2.92
CA ILE A 132 10.29 -19.71 -1.87
C ILE A 132 11.77 -20.08 -1.87
N ALA A 133 12.63 -19.11 -2.17
CA ALA A 133 14.07 -19.28 -2.19
C ALA A 133 14.69 -18.29 -1.20
N ASP A 134 15.46 -18.79 -0.22
CA ASP A 134 16.08 -17.98 0.84
C ASP A 134 15.09 -17.03 1.54
N GLY A 135 13.86 -17.52 1.78
CA GLY A 135 12.78 -16.76 2.40
C GLY A 135 12.02 -15.84 1.45
N TRP A 136 12.49 -15.63 0.23
CA TRP A 136 11.83 -14.82 -0.78
C TRP A 136 10.79 -15.65 -1.52
N ALA A 137 9.52 -15.41 -1.19
CA ALA A 137 8.41 -16.00 -1.92
C ALA A 137 8.26 -15.33 -3.29
N MET A 138 8.28 -16.13 -4.34
CA MET A 138 8.21 -15.73 -5.74
C MET A 138 6.90 -16.21 -6.37
N GLY A 139 6.32 -15.33 -7.18
CA GLY A 139 5.27 -15.62 -8.14
C GLY A 139 5.54 -14.80 -9.39
N ASN A 140 4.68 -13.84 -9.70
CA ASN A 140 4.90 -12.83 -10.74
C ASN A 140 5.79 -11.66 -10.26
N GLY A 141 6.83 -11.98 -9.49
CA GLY A 141 7.60 -11.04 -8.67
C GLY A 141 7.72 -11.52 -7.22
N VAL A 142 8.31 -10.70 -6.36
CA VAL A 142 8.37 -11.00 -4.91
C VAL A 142 6.98 -10.81 -4.32
N ALA A 143 6.35 -11.90 -3.87
CA ALA A 143 4.94 -11.91 -3.49
C ALA A 143 4.58 -10.84 -2.45
N ARG A 144 5.46 -10.66 -1.45
CA ARG A 144 5.27 -9.68 -0.37
C ARG A 144 5.55 -8.22 -0.76
N PHE A 145 6.08 -7.95 -1.95
CA PHE A 145 6.15 -6.58 -2.50
C PHE A 145 4.84 -6.14 -3.15
N GLY A 146 3.98 -7.08 -3.51
CA GLY A 146 2.65 -6.79 -4.04
C GLY A 146 1.69 -6.30 -2.96
N THR A 147 0.41 -6.55 -3.19
CA THR A 147 -0.67 -6.12 -2.29
C THR A 147 -0.60 -6.73 -0.91
N THR A 148 -0.11 -7.97 -0.78
CA THR A 148 0.08 -8.65 0.51
C THR A 148 0.95 -7.84 1.48
N GLY A 149 1.83 -6.97 0.97
CA GLY A 149 2.72 -6.15 1.79
C GLY A 149 2.19 -4.79 2.19
N ILE A 150 1.04 -4.31 1.68
CA ILE A 150 0.59 -2.92 1.87
C ILE A 150 0.45 -2.56 3.35
N PHE A 151 -0.18 -3.41 4.16
CA PHE A 151 -0.36 -3.11 5.59
C PHE A 151 0.98 -3.10 6.33
N THR A 152 1.86 -4.05 6.04
CA THR A 152 3.20 -4.07 6.61
C THR A 152 3.99 -2.83 6.19
N ALA A 153 3.91 -2.42 4.92
CA ALA A 153 4.51 -1.20 4.41
C ALA A 153 4.03 0.05 5.17
N ILE A 154 2.72 0.18 5.43
CA ILE A 154 2.15 1.28 6.22
C ILE A 154 2.74 1.32 7.62
N ILE A 155 2.72 0.20 8.34
CA ILE A 155 3.23 0.12 9.71
C ILE A 155 4.75 0.37 9.75
N MET A 156 5.51 -0.23 8.84
CA MET A 156 6.96 -0.06 8.78
C MET A 156 7.35 1.37 8.43
N ALA A 157 6.62 2.04 7.54
CA ALA A 157 6.81 3.46 7.26
C ALA A 157 6.57 4.32 8.51
N ILE A 158 5.46 4.11 9.22
CA ILE A 158 5.14 4.87 10.45
C ILE A 158 6.21 4.64 11.52
N VAL A 159 6.51 3.38 11.85
CA VAL A 159 7.50 3.03 12.89
C VAL A 159 8.86 3.62 12.55
N THR A 160 9.30 3.48 11.31
CA THR A 160 10.60 3.99 10.87
C THR A 160 10.69 5.51 10.96
N VAL A 161 9.67 6.24 10.51
CA VAL A 161 9.67 7.70 10.60
C VAL A 161 9.62 8.17 12.06
N LEU A 162 8.90 7.48 12.94
CA LEU A 162 8.89 7.79 14.37
C LEU A 162 10.26 7.56 15.02
N ILE A 163 10.97 6.49 14.66
CA ILE A 163 12.34 6.24 15.12
C ILE A 163 13.29 7.31 14.58
N TYR A 164 13.19 7.64 13.28
CA TYR A 164 14.01 8.68 12.68
C TYR A 164 13.79 10.03 13.38
N ARG A 165 12.53 10.40 13.60
CA ARG A 165 12.13 11.59 14.35
C ARG A 165 12.72 11.59 15.76
N MET A 166 12.61 10.47 16.47
CA MET A 166 13.13 10.33 17.83
C MET A 166 14.65 10.54 17.83
N CYS A 167 15.39 9.95 16.90
CA CYS A 167 16.83 10.12 16.79
C CYS A 167 17.21 11.59 16.54
N VAL A 168 16.54 12.26 15.58
CA VAL A 168 16.80 13.68 15.28
C VAL A 168 16.48 14.57 16.48
N LYS A 169 15.33 14.37 17.12
CA LYS A 169 14.88 15.17 18.28
C LYS A 169 15.83 15.06 19.47
N HIS A 170 16.46 13.90 19.68
CA HIS A 170 17.41 13.68 20.78
C HIS A 170 18.87 13.89 20.35
N ASN A 171 19.12 14.48 19.17
CA ASN A 171 20.46 14.68 18.62
C ASN A 171 21.28 13.38 18.44
N TRP A 172 20.63 12.23 18.24
CA TRP A 172 21.27 10.97 17.87
C TRP A 172 21.55 10.94 16.36
N VAL A 173 22.33 11.92 15.91
CA VAL A 173 22.73 12.10 14.52
C VAL A 173 24.19 12.53 14.47
N ILE A 174 24.88 12.13 13.42
CA ILE A 174 26.25 12.60 13.17
C ILE A 174 26.15 14.00 12.57
N LYS A 175 26.67 15.00 13.29
CA LYS A 175 26.70 16.39 12.82
C LYS A 175 27.94 16.61 11.96
N MET A 176 27.74 17.07 10.74
CA MET A 176 28.83 17.48 9.85
C MET A 176 29.16 18.97 10.01
N PRO A 177 30.44 19.37 9.88
CA PRO A 177 30.81 20.78 9.74
C PRO A 177 30.16 21.43 8.51
N GLU A 178 30.00 22.76 8.53
CA GLU A 178 29.41 23.53 7.42
C GLU A 178 30.18 23.40 6.09
N ALA A 179 31.48 23.05 6.16
CA ALA A 179 32.31 22.83 4.98
C ALA A 179 31.94 21.55 4.18
N VAL A 180 31.10 20.68 4.73
CA VAL A 180 30.72 19.42 4.09
C VAL A 180 29.50 19.63 3.17
N PRO A 181 29.56 19.21 1.89
CA PRO A 181 28.43 19.32 0.98
C PRO A 181 27.15 18.68 1.54
N GLU A 182 26.00 19.32 1.30
CA GLU A 182 24.72 18.85 1.85
C GLU A 182 24.42 17.38 1.54
N GLY A 183 24.73 16.91 0.33
CA GLY A 183 24.51 15.52 -0.06
C GLY A 183 25.24 14.51 0.85
N VAL A 184 26.47 14.83 1.25
CA VAL A 184 27.27 13.99 2.16
C VAL A 184 26.73 14.09 3.58
N SER A 185 26.39 15.30 4.03
CA SER A 185 25.80 15.54 5.35
C SER A 185 24.50 14.76 5.56
N ARG A 186 23.63 14.72 4.53
CA ARG A 186 22.37 13.95 4.56
C ARG A 186 22.60 12.45 4.77
N GLY A 187 23.62 11.86 4.15
CA GLY A 187 23.93 10.43 4.30
C GLY A 187 24.35 10.08 5.73
N PHE A 188 25.24 10.88 6.33
CA PHE A 188 25.72 10.63 7.70
C PHE A 188 24.67 10.95 8.77
N THR A 189 23.80 11.94 8.53
CA THR A 189 22.67 12.26 9.42
C THR A 189 21.68 11.09 9.52
N ALA A 190 21.54 10.28 8.47
CA ALA A 190 20.69 9.10 8.46
C ALA A 190 21.35 7.83 9.04
N LEU A 191 22.67 7.82 9.28
CA LEU A 191 23.41 6.62 9.64
C LEU A 191 22.96 6.03 10.99
N VAL A 192 22.96 6.86 12.04
CA VAL A 192 22.52 6.44 13.39
C VAL A 192 21.03 6.07 13.39
N PRO A 193 20.11 6.88 12.82
CA PRO A 193 18.73 6.46 12.64
C PRO A 193 18.58 5.12 11.92
N GLY A 194 19.34 4.89 10.85
CA GLY A 194 19.29 3.64 10.09
C GLY A 194 19.74 2.43 10.91
N PHE A 195 20.80 2.58 11.70
CA PHE A 195 21.23 1.52 12.62
C PHE A 195 20.15 1.20 13.66
N VAL A 196 19.54 2.21 14.28
CA VAL A 196 18.48 2.02 15.27
C VAL A 196 17.26 1.35 14.64
N VAL A 197 16.85 1.78 13.44
CA VAL A 197 15.76 1.15 12.70
C VAL A 197 16.07 -0.33 12.43
N ALA A 198 17.24 -0.64 11.87
CA ALA A 198 17.62 -2.02 11.56
C ALA A 198 17.58 -2.90 12.81
N PHE A 199 18.12 -2.42 13.93
CA PHE A 199 18.12 -3.16 15.19
C PHE A 199 16.70 -3.43 15.72
N VAL A 200 15.83 -2.41 15.68
CA VAL A 200 14.43 -2.55 16.10
C VAL A 200 13.69 -3.56 15.22
N VAL A 201 13.88 -3.53 13.90
CA VAL A 201 13.23 -4.47 12.98
C VAL A 201 13.72 -5.89 13.20
N ILE A 202 15.04 -6.09 13.35
CA ILE A 202 15.61 -7.41 13.65
C ILE A 202 15.04 -7.96 14.95
N PHE A 203 14.96 -7.14 16.00
CA PHE A 203 14.43 -7.55 17.28
C PHE A 203 12.95 -7.95 17.19
N ILE A 204 12.11 -7.13 16.54
CA ILE A 204 10.68 -7.42 16.35
C ILE A 204 10.50 -8.70 15.54
N ASN A 205 11.15 -8.82 14.37
CA ASN A 205 11.03 -10.00 13.54
C ASN A 205 11.53 -11.25 14.26
N GLY A 206 12.67 -11.18 14.93
CA GLY A 206 13.24 -12.30 15.69
C GLY A 206 12.30 -12.77 16.81
N LEU A 207 11.68 -11.84 17.54
CA LEU A 207 10.70 -12.17 18.58
C LEU A 207 9.46 -12.86 17.99
N LEU A 208 8.92 -12.33 16.89
CA LEU A 208 7.76 -12.91 16.23
C LEU A 208 8.04 -14.31 15.68
N VAL A 209 9.21 -14.50 15.06
CA VAL A 209 9.68 -15.81 14.60
C VAL A 209 9.82 -16.79 15.75
N ALA A 210 10.37 -16.36 16.89
CA ALA A 210 10.47 -17.18 18.11
C ALA A 210 9.09 -17.58 18.67
N MET A 211 8.08 -16.73 18.48
CA MET A 211 6.68 -17.04 18.81
C MET A 211 5.96 -17.89 17.75
N GLY A 212 6.66 -18.33 16.69
CA GLY A 212 6.09 -19.16 15.63
C GLY A 212 5.20 -18.39 14.65
N THR A 213 5.33 -17.06 14.59
CA THR A 213 4.56 -16.20 13.69
C THR A 213 5.47 -15.31 12.84
N ASP A 214 4.87 -14.47 12.01
CA ASP A 214 5.57 -13.49 11.20
C ASP A 214 4.83 -12.16 11.20
N ILE A 215 5.58 -11.07 10.96
CA ILE A 215 5.06 -9.71 11.06
C ILE A 215 3.88 -9.44 10.11
N PHE A 216 3.84 -10.08 8.93
CA PHE A 216 2.74 -9.92 8.00
C PHE A 216 1.45 -10.53 8.57
N LYS A 217 1.52 -11.70 9.20
CA LYS A 217 0.37 -12.31 9.89
C LYS A 217 -0.10 -11.47 11.06
N VAL A 218 0.81 -10.98 11.89
CA VAL A 218 0.45 -10.17 13.08
C VAL A 218 -0.20 -8.86 12.66
N ILE A 219 0.36 -8.18 11.65
CA ILE A 219 -0.19 -6.93 11.14
C ILE A 219 -1.56 -7.15 10.49
N ALA A 220 -1.82 -8.29 9.84
CA ALA A 220 -3.12 -8.55 9.25
C ALA A 220 -4.28 -8.59 10.28
N ILE A 221 -4.01 -8.93 11.54
CA ILE A 221 -5.04 -9.07 12.60
C ILE A 221 -5.84 -7.78 12.84
N PRO A 222 -5.24 -6.62 13.19
CA PRO A 222 -6.00 -5.40 13.44
C PRO A 222 -6.72 -4.86 12.20
N PHE A 223 -6.20 -5.12 10.99
CA PHE A 223 -6.88 -4.73 9.75
C PHE A 223 -8.03 -5.67 9.38
N GLY A 224 -8.12 -6.85 10.00
CA GLY A 224 -9.19 -7.82 9.78
C GLY A 224 -10.59 -7.24 10.04
N PHE A 225 -10.76 -6.37 11.04
CA PHE A 225 -12.06 -5.72 11.29
C PHE A 225 -12.51 -4.85 10.10
N VAL A 226 -11.61 -4.04 9.56
CA VAL A 226 -11.92 -3.17 8.43
C VAL A 226 -12.12 -4.01 7.16
N SER A 227 -11.33 -5.06 6.97
CA SER A 227 -11.52 -6.04 5.90
C SER A 227 -12.90 -6.72 5.96
N ASN A 228 -13.36 -7.08 7.17
CA ASN A 228 -14.70 -7.64 7.36
C ASN A 228 -15.81 -6.64 7.04
N LEU A 229 -15.62 -5.35 7.34
CA LEU A 229 -16.56 -4.30 6.95
C LEU A 229 -16.62 -4.13 5.43
N THR A 230 -15.47 -4.11 4.74
CA THR A 230 -15.42 -3.97 3.27
C THR A 230 -15.99 -5.19 2.55
N ASN A 231 -16.00 -6.35 3.22
CA ASN A 231 -16.45 -7.62 2.64
C ASN A 231 -17.88 -8.00 3.04
N SER A 232 -18.63 -7.11 3.70
CA SER A 232 -20.02 -7.36 4.12
C SER A 232 -20.97 -6.25 3.69
N TRP A 233 -22.21 -6.62 3.34
CA TRP A 233 -23.25 -5.66 2.96
C TRP A 233 -23.52 -4.62 4.04
N ILE A 234 -23.68 -5.06 5.30
CA ILE A 234 -23.91 -4.15 6.43
C ILE A 234 -22.68 -3.26 6.66
N GLY A 235 -21.47 -3.82 6.54
CA GLY A 235 -20.25 -3.06 6.69
C GLY A 235 -20.11 -1.96 5.63
N LEU A 236 -20.47 -2.26 4.38
CA LEU A 236 -20.55 -1.27 3.31
C LEU A 236 -21.49 -0.12 3.65
N MET A 237 -22.71 -0.43 4.11
CA MET A 237 -23.68 0.58 4.51
C MET A 237 -23.11 1.47 5.62
N ILE A 238 -22.43 0.89 6.62
CA ILE A 238 -21.79 1.64 7.71
C ILE A 238 -20.67 2.55 7.16
N ILE A 239 -19.78 2.04 6.31
CA ILE A 239 -18.67 2.81 5.72
C ILE A 239 -19.20 4.05 5.01
N TYR A 240 -20.18 3.89 4.12
CA TYR A 240 -20.71 5.02 3.36
C TYR A 240 -21.59 5.93 4.19
N LEU A 241 -22.39 5.40 5.12
CA LEU A 241 -23.17 6.22 6.05
C LEU A 241 -22.26 7.12 6.88
N LEU A 242 -21.18 6.57 7.47
CA LEU A 242 -20.20 7.35 8.23
C LEU A 242 -19.54 8.42 7.35
N THR A 243 -19.20 8.07 6.11
CA THR A 243 -18.65 9.02 5.15
C THR A 243 -19.60 10.20 4.93
N GLN A 244 -20.90 9.94 4.69
CA GLN A 244 -21.89 11.00 4.46
C GLN A 244 -22.24 11.80 5.73
N LEU A 245 -22.26 11.17 6.91
CA LEU A 245 -22.46 11.86 8.18
C LEU A 245 -21.36 12.89 8.46
N LEU A 246 -20.12 12.58 8.09
CA LEU A 246 -19.02 13.54 8.19
C LEU A 246 -19.21 14.72 7.23
N TRP A 247 -19.68 14.47 6.01
CA TRP A 247 -19.99 15.54 5.05
C TRP A 247 -21.08 16.48 5.55
N ILE A 248 -22.10 15.98 6.25
CA ILE A 248 -23.18 16.79 6.84
C ILE A 248 -22.64 17.82 7.83
N VAL A 249 -21.60 17.48 8.58
CA VAL A 249 -20.96 18.39 9.56
C VAL A 249 -19.80 19.19 8.97
N GLY A 250 -19.67 19.23 7.65
CA GLY A 250 -18.61 19.99 6.96
C GLY A 250 -17.22 19.36 7.02
N ILE A 251 -17.11 18.09 7.44
CA ILE A 251 -15.86 17.34 7.43
C ILE A 251 -15.81 16.50 6.15
N HIS A 252 -14.69 16.55 5.41
CA HIS A 252 -14.53 15.77 4.19
C HIS A 252 -14.45 14.27 4.48
N GLY A 253 -15.61 13.60 4.56
CA GLY A 253 -15.75 12.24 5.07
C GLY A 253 -14.89 11.22 4.33
N ALA A 254 -14.78 11.36 3.01
CA ALA A 254 -13.94 10.49 2.19
C ALA A 254 -12.45 10.53 2.60
N ASN A 255 -11.92 11.70 3.00
CA ASN A 255 -10.51 11.82 3.38
C ASN A 255 -10.18 11.10 4.69
N ILE A 256 -11.18 10.94 5.56
CA ILE A 256 -11.04 10.23 6.84
C ILE A 256 -11.29 8.75 6.65
N VAL A 257 -12.45 8.39 6.11
CA VAL A 257 -12.89 6.99 6.05
C VAL A 257 -12.05 6.21 5.05
N PHE A 258 -11.76 6.77 3.87
CA PHE A 258 -11.03 6.04 2.83
C PHE A 258 -9.53 5.94 3.09
N ALA A 259 -8.97 6.69 4.05
CA ALA A 259 -7.62 6.43 4.55
C ALA A 259 -7.46 4.98 5.07
N PHE A 260 -8.55 4.38 5.57
CA PHE A 260 -8.59 3.00 6.04
C PHE A 260 -9.11 2.03 4.97
N VAL A 261 -10.10 2.45 4.17
CA VAL A 261 -10.75 1.59 3.17
C VAL A 261 -9.89 1.41 1.92
N SER A 262 -9.23 2.46 1.42
CA SER A 262 -8.49 2.40 0.15
C SER A 262 -7.37 1.35 0.13
N PRO A 263 -6.53 1.20 1.16
CA PRO A 263 -5.53 0.13 1.17
C PRO A 263 -6.14 -1.28 1.05
N ILE A 264 -7.31 -1.50 1.66
CA ILE A 264 -8.04 -2.77 1.59
C ILE A 264 -8.67 -2.95 0.21
N ALA A 265 -9.29 -1.91 -0.34
CA ALA A 265 -9.86 -1.95 -1.68
C ALA A 265 -8.78 -2.27 -2.73
N LEU A 266 -7.59 -1.70 -2.61
CA LEU A 266 -6.45 -2.01 -3.47
C LEU A 266 -5.97 -3.45 -3.29
N ALA A 267 -5.92 -3.96 -2.05
CA ALA A 267 -5.58 -5.36 -1.80
C ALA A 267 -6.61 -6.32 -2.42
N ASN A 268 -7.90 -6.08 -2.18
CA ASN A 268 -9.02 -6.83 -2.74
C ASN A 268 -9.05 -6.79 -4.27
N MET A 269 -8.62 -5.68 -4.89
CA MET A 269 -8.50 -5.57 -6.35
C MET A 269 -7.51 -6.59 -6.93
N ALA A 270 -6.35 -6.74 -6.29
CA ALA A 270 -5.37 -7.73 -6.72
C ALA A 270 -5.84 -9.16 -6.44
N GLU A 271 -6.53 -9.40 -5.31
CA GLU A 271 -7.14 -10.71 -5.05
C GLU A 271 -8.20 -11.06 -6.11
N ASN A 272 -9.03 -10.10 -6.52
CA ASN A 272 -9.97 -10.29 -7.63
C ASN A 272 -9.25 -10.62 -8.95
N ALA A 273 -8.11 -9.98 -9.22
CA ALA A 273 -7.28 -10.30 -10.38
C ALA A 273 -6.74 -11.75 -10.36
N ALA A 274 -6.57 -12.32 -9.17
CA ALA A 274 -6.19 -13.71 -8.97
C ALA A 274 -7.39 -14.69 -8.94
N GLY A 275 -8.60 -14.23 -9.24
CA GLY A 275 -9.83 -15.04 -9.27
C GLY A 275 -10.72 -14.90 -8.02
N GLY A 276 -10.40 -13.99 -7.09
CA GLY A 276 -11.24 -13.67 -5.93
C GLY A 276 -12.54 -12.93 -6.28
N HIS A 277 -13.41 -12.80 -5.28
CA HIS A 277 -14.73 -12.15 -5.42
C HIS A 277 -15.02 -11.18 -4.26
N PHE A 278 -14.40 -10.01 -4.30
CA PHE A 278 -14.60 -8.92 -3.36
C PHE A 278 -15.35 -7.76 -4.02
N ALA A 279 -16.43 -7.29 -3.40
CA ALA A 279 -17.20 -6.16 -3.92
C ALA A 279 -16.42 -4.84 -3.81
N VAL A 280 -15.86 -4.54 -2.63
CA VAL A 280 -14.97 -3.39 -2.44
C VAL A 280 -13.60 -3.72 -2.96
N ALA A 281 -13.37 -3.42 -4.22
CA ALA A 281 -12.11 -3.62 -4.91
C ALA A 281 -11.79 -2.40 -5.78
N GLY A 282 -10.55 -1.91 -5.69
CA GLY A 282 -10.05 -0.78 -6.44
C GLY A 282 -10.93 0.46 -6.24
N GLU A 283 -11.40 1.02 -7.35
CA GLU A 283 -12.21 2.23 -7.40
C GLU A 283 -13.73 1.96 -7.26
N PHE A 284 -14.13 0.90 -6.55
CA PHE A 284 -15.54 0.51 -6.34
C PHE A 284 -16.43 1.71 -5.93
N SER A 285 -15.98 2.49 -4.95
CA SER A 285 -16.72 3.67 -4.48
C SER A 285 -16.97 4.67 -5.61
N ASN A 286 -15.93 5.02 -6.37
CA ASN A 286 -16.02 6.02 -7.43
C ASN A 286 -16.85 5.54 -8.62
N MET A 287 -16.82 4.24 -8.92
CA MET A 287 -17.57 3.66 -10.04
C MET A 287 -19.05 3.45 -9.73
N PHE A 288 -19.40 3.05 -8.51
CA PHE A 288 -20.73 2.53 -8.21
C PHE A 288 -21.49 3.26 -7.09
N VAL A 289 -20.81 4.03 -6.23
CA VAL A 289 -21.45 4.60 -5.02
C VAL A 289 -21.48 6.12 -5.02
N ILE A 290 -20.35 6.77 -5.27
CA ILE A 290 -20.20 8.23 -5.16
C ILE A 290 -20.11 8.92 -6.53
N ALA A 291 -21.02 8.54 -7.44
CA ALA A 291 -21.08 9.06 -8.80
C ALA A 291 -21.27 10.60 -8.81
N GLY A 292 -20.26 11.31 -9.32
CA GLY A 292 -20.25 12.77 -9.43
C GLY A 292 -19.73 13.55 -8.23
N GLY A 293 -19.20 12.88 -7.20
CA GLY A 293 -18.59 13.57 -6.05
C GLY A 293 -18.84 12.84 -4.72
N SER A 294 -19.90 13.20 -4.01
CA SER A 294 -20.30 12.54 -2.76
C SER A 294 -21.77 12.11 -2.80
N GLY A 295 -22.01 10.81 -2.60
CA GLY A 295 -23.29 10.19 -2.95
C GLY A 295 -23.52 10.23 -4.47
N ALA A 296 -24.77 10.16 -4.92
CA ALA A 296 -25.11 10.23 -6.33
C ALA A 296 -25.26 11.69 -6.83
N THR A 297 -24.26 12.55 -6.56
CA THR A 297 -24.33 13.99 -6.91
C THR A 297 -24.56 14.20 -8.40
N LEU A 298 -24.01 13.36 -9.27
CA LEU A 298 -24.25 13.46 -10.71
C LEU A 298 -25.74 13.37 -11.04
N GLY A 299 -26.46 12.43 -10.39
CA GLY A 299 -27.90 12.29 -10.55
C GLY A 299 -28.66 13.54 -10.08
N LEU A 300 -28.24 14.13 -8.96
CA LEU A 300 -28.80 15.40 -8.47
C LEU A 300 -28.54 16.54 -9.47
N CYS A 301 -27.32 16.66 -10.01
CA CYS A 301 -26.99 17.68 -11.01
C CYS A 301 -27.82 17.52 -12.29
N LEU A 302 -28.02 16.30 -12.76
CA LEU A 302 -28.89 16.03 -13.91
C LEU A 302 -30.34 16.41 -13.61
N TYR A 303 -30.84 16.10 -12.42
CA TYR A 303 -32.18 16.51 -12.00
C TYR A 303 -32.32 18.03 -11.97
N ILE A 304 -31.34 18.76 -11.44
CA ILE A 304 -31.33 20.23 -11.44
C ILE A 304 -31.29 20.76 -12.88
N ALA A 305 -30.43 20.23 -13.74
CA ALA A 305 -30.26 20.72 -15.09
C ALA A 305 -31.50 20.56 -15.98
N PHE A 306 -32.29 19.50 -15.78
CA PHE A 306 -33.35 19.12 -16.71
C PHE A 306 -34.76 19.10 -16.13
N ALA A 307 -34.92 19.10 -14.81
CA ALA A 307 -36.21 18.89 -14.16
C ALA A 307 -36.50 19.80 -12.95
N SER A 308 -35.53 20.62 -12.48
CA SER A 308 -35.84 21.57 -11.40
C SER A 308 -36.72 22.71 -11.90
N LYS A 309 -37.61 23.15 -11.03
CA LYS A 309 -38.51 24.30 -11.25
C LYS A 309 -37.99 25.60 -10.60
N SER A 310 -36.88 25.49 -9.86
CA SER A 310 -36.17 26.56 -9.17
C SER A 310 -34.68 26.39 -9.40
#